data_AF-A0A6A7AMI0-F1
#
_entry.id   AF-A0A6A7AMI0-F1
#
_cell.length_a   1.000
_cell.length_b   1.000
_cell.length_c   1.000
_cell.angle_alpha   90.00
_cell.angle_beta   90.00
_cell.angle_gamma   90.00
#
_symmetry.space_group_name_H-M   'P 1'
#
loop_
_entity.id
_entity.type
_entity.pdbx_description
1 polymer ?
#
loop_
_entity_poly.entity_id
_entity_poly.type
_entity_poly.pdbx_seq_one_letter_code
_entity_poly.pdbx_strand_id
1 'polypeptide(L)'
;KRLKVCFFCLGNERLPLAQRIHPFSTLGDLSKHFGRKHLKHIKSGKGLSCNLCKVSLSDKMHMQRHAQEIHGTVSPRHSYDCC
;
A
#
# COMPACT_ATOMS: atom_id res chain seq x y z
N LYS A 1 3.84 14.19 -9.62
CA LYS A 1 5.05 13.35 -9.39
C LYS A 1 4.66 12.20 -8.47
N ARG A 2 4.82 10.92 -8.88
CA ARG A 2 4.48 9.76 -8.04
C ARG A 2 5.60 9.48 -7.03
N LEU A 3 5.25 9.33 -5.75
CA LEU A 3 6.23 9.01 -4.71
C LEU A 3 6.68 7.55 -4.87
N LYS A 4 7.99 7.32 -4.75
CA LYS A 4 8.57 5.97 -4.72
C LYS A 4 8.74 5.46 -3.29
N VAL A 5 7.95 5.95 -2.34
CA VAL A 5 8.03 5.57 -0.92
C VAL A 5 6.74 4.84 -0.55
N CYS A 6 6.83 3.80 0.27
CA CYS A 6 5.64 3.08 0.71
C CYS A 6 4.87 3.90 1.74
N PHE A 7 3.66 4.32 1.37
CA PHE A 7 2.77 5.09 2.24
C PHE A 7 2.42 4.33 3.54
N PHE A 8 2.36 3.00 3.49
CA PHE A 8 2.15 2.16 4.67
C PHE A 8 3.35 2.18 5.62
N CYS A 9 4.58 2.10 5.10
CA CYS A 9 5.79 2.28 5.90
C CYS A 9 5.85 3.69 6.46
N LEU A 10 5.53 4.69 5.65
CA LEU A 10 5.53 6.09 6.06
C LEU A 10 4.56 6.33 7.22
N GLY A 11 3.38 5.71 7.22
CA GLY A 11 2.39 5.79 8.30
C GLY A 11 2.62 4.83 9.48
N ASN A 12 3.70 4.04 9.50
CA ASN A 12 3.96 3.09 10.57
C ASN A 12 4.97 3.64 11.59
N GLU A 13 4.45 4.20 12.67
CA GLU A 13 5.24 4.82 13.74
C GLU A 13 6.09 3.83 14.55
N ARG A 14 5.83 2.53 14.42
CA ARG A 14 6.64 1.48 15.07
C ARG A 14 7.97 1.22 14.35
N LEU A 15 8.15 1.75 13.13
CA LEU A 15 9.38 1.58 12.37
C LEU A 15 10.30 2.79 12.55
N PRO A 16 11.64 2.60 12.54
CA PRO A 16 12.59 3.70 12.49
C PRO A 16 12.36 4.58 11.26
N LEU A 17 12.57 5.89 11.40
CA LEU A 17 12.33 6.87 10.32
C LEU A 17 13.00 6.47 9.00
N ALA A 18 14.24 6.01 9.05
CA ALA A 18 14.99 5.56 7.86
C ALA A 18 14.28 4.44 7.08
N GLN A 19 13.56 3.54 7.77
CA GLN A 19 12.77 2.49 7.12
C GLN A 19 11.43 3.02 6.59
N ARG A 20 10.85 4.03 7.26
CA ARG A 20 9.58 4.66 6.88
C ARG A 20 9.70 5.45 5.57
N ILE A 21 10.83 6.13 5.37
CA ILE A 21 11.07 7.00 4.21
C ILE A 21 11.87 6.33 3.09
N HIS A 22 12.14 5.03 3.19
CA HIS A 22 12.98 4.31 2.23
C HIS A 22 12.40 4.41 0.80
N PRO A 23 13.12 5.02 -0.15
CA PRO A 23 12.68 5.11 -1.53
C PRO A 23 13.01 3.81 -2.28
N PHE A 24 12.06 3.33 -3.08
CA PHE A 24 12.21 2.22 -4.00
C PHE A 24 12.80 2.70 -5.33
N SER A 25 13.61 1.85 -5.97
CA SER A 25 14.21 2.14 -7.28
C SER A 25 13.15 2.33 -8.36
N THR A 26 12.14 1.45 -8.38
CA THR A 26 11.03 1.47 -9.33
C THR A 26 9.67 1.49 -8.63
N LEU A 27 8.63 1.95 -9.35
CA LEU A 27 7.25 1.83 -8.88
C LEU A 27 6.80 0.37 -8.80
N GLY A 28 7.34 -0.52 -9.64
CA GLY A 28 7.04 -1.96 -9.59
C GLY A 28 7.52 -2.60 -8.29
N ASP A 29 8.72 -2.23 -7.81
CA ASP A 29 9.27 -2.72 -6.54
C ASP A 29 8.43 -2.25 -5.36
N LEU A 30 8.02 -0.98 -5.37
CA LEU A 30 7.11 -0.42 -4.37
C LEU A 30 5.79 -1.21 -4.30
N SER A 31 5.20 -1.51 -5.45
CA SER A 31 3.95 -2.26 -5.55
C SER A 31 4.06 -3.70 -5.09
N LYS A 32 5.16 -4.37 -5.48
CA LYS A 32 5.48 -5.73 -5.02
C LYS A 32 5.71 -5.76 -3.52
N HIS A 33 6.43 -4.77 -2.98
CA HIS A 33 6.64 -4.60 -1.55
C HIS A 33 5.30 -4.43 -0.81
N PHE A 34 4.45 -3.51 -1.30
CA PHE A 34 3.14 -3.26 -0.70
C PHE A 34 2.29 -4.54 -0.64
N GLY A 35 2.18 -5.26 -1.76
CA GLY A 35 1.45 -6.52 -1.83
C GLY A 35 2.00 -7.60 -0.90
N ARG A 36 3.33 -7.81 -0.88
CA ARG A 36 3.95 -8.90 -0.12
C ARG A 36 4.05 -8.62 1.37
N LYS A 37 4.39 -7.39 1.75
CA LYS A 37 4.67 -7.03 3.15
C LYS A 37 3.42 -6.58 3.89
N HIS A 38 2.55 -5.81 3.23
CA HIS A 38 1.36 -5.25 3.86
C HIS A 38 0.10 -6.03 3.53
N LEU A 39 -0.09 -6.47 2.28
CA LEU A 39 -1.34 -7.14 1.90
C LEU A 39 -1.38 -8.66 2.16
N LYS A 40 -0.23 -9.34 2.24
CA LYS A 40 -0.17 -10.81 2.38
C LYS A 40 -0.78 -11.33 3.69
N HIS A 41 -0.64 -10.58 4.78
CA HIS A 41 -1.05 -11.04 6.12
C HIS A 41 -2.37 -10.43 6.61
N ILE A 42 -3.08 -9.73 5.73
CA ILE A 42 -4.40 -9.18 6.06
C ILE A 42 -5.39 -10.34 6.08
N LYS A 43 -5.89 -10.68 7.27
CA LYS A 43 -7.00 -11.61 7.43
C LYS A 43 -8.30 -10.92 7.01
N SER A 44 -9.17 -11.64 6.30
CA SER A 44 -10.51 -11.16 5.94
C SER A 44 -11.27 -10.72 7.20
N GLY A 45 -11.89 -9.54 7.17
CA GLY A 45 -12.64 -8.98 8.30
C GLY A 45 -11.82 -8.17 9.33
N LYS A 46 -10.49 -8.05 9.19
CA LYS A 46 -9.72 -7.10 9.99
C LYS A 46 -9.61 -5.78 9.23
N GLY A 47 -10.35 -4.76 9.70
CA GLY A 47 -10.35 -3.43 9.10
C GLY A 47 -8.94 -2.89 8.88
N LEU A 48 -8.71 -2.30 7.72
CA LEU A 48 -7.42 -1.75 7.31
C LEU A 48 -7.43 -0.24 7.42
N SER A 49 -6.57 0.34 8.25
CA SER A 49 -6.45 1.78 8.34
C SER A 49 -5.29 2.29 7.47
N CYS A 50 -5.53 3.36 6.72
CA CYS A 50 -4.46 4.18 6.18
C CYS A 50 -4.14 5.26 7.20
N ASN A 51 -3.02 5.13 7.93
CA ASN A 51 -2.67 6.07 9.00
C ASN A 51 -2.34 7.48 8.48
N LEU A 52 -1.94 7.62 7.21
CA LEU A 52 -1.65 8.92 6.60
C LEU A 52 -2.93 9.71 6.30
N CYS A 53 -3.94 9.03 5.74
CA CYS A 53 -5.23 9.63 5.39
C CYS A 53 -6.24 9.56 6.55
N LYS A 54 -5.92 8.81 7.61
CA LYS A 54 -6.81 8.52 8.76
C LYS A 54 -8.15 7.92 8.35
N VAL A 55 -8.16 7.10 7.28
CA VAL A 55 -9.36 6.40 6.79
C VAL A 55 -9.29 4.92 7.13
N SER A 56 -10.43 4.36 7.50
CA SER A 56 -10.63 2.92 7.67
C SER A 56 -11.26 2.35 6.42
N LEU A 57 -10.70 1.25 5.93
CA LEU A 57 -11.11 0.58 4.70
C LEU A 57 -11.54 -0.83 5.06
N SER A 58 -12.68 -1.24 4.52
CA SER A 58 -13.36 -2.48 4.90
C SER A 58 -12.51 -3.72 4.58
N ASP A 59 -11.89 -3.74 3.39
CA ASP A 59 -11.22 -4.93 2.87
C ASP A 59 -9.98 -4.60 2.03
N LYS A 60 -9.22 -5.64 1.71
CA LYS A 60 -8.00 -5.57 0.87
C LYS A 60 -8.24 -4.88 -0.47
N MET A 61 -9.36 -5.13 -1.15
CA MET A 61 -9.70 -4.50 -2.43
C MET A 61 -9.84 -2.98 -2.29
N HIS A 62 -10.56 -2.52 -1.25
CA HIS A 62 -10.72 -1.10 -0.95
C HIS A 62 -9.37 -0.44 -0.65
N MET A 63 -8.49 -1.13 0.07
CA MET A 63 -7.14 -0.65 0.35
C MET A 63 -6.24 -0.60 -0.90
N GLN A 64 -6.35 -1.56 -1.81
CA GLN A 64 -5.61 -1.52 -3.08
C GLN A 64 -6.04 -0.36 -3.97
N ARG A 65 -7.34 -0.11 -4.07
CA ARG A 65 -7.89 1.05 -4.80
C ARG A 65 -7.45 2.37 -4.17
N HIS A 66 -7.58 2.51 -2.85
CA HIS A 66 -7.10 3.68 -2.11
C HIS A 66 -5.60 3.94 -2.35
N ALA A 67 -4.77 2.89 -2.32
CA ALA A 67 -3.34 2.99 -2.60
C ALA A 67 -3.06 3.52 -4.02
N GLN A 68 -3.86 3.11 -5.00
CA GLN A 68 -3.72 3.53 -6.40
C GLN A 68 -4.20 4.98 -6.61
N GLU A 69 -5.40 5.31 -6.15
CA GLU A 69 -6.04 6.60 -6.40
C GLU A 69 -5.39 7.73 -5.59
N ILE A 70 -5.11 7.49 -4.31
CA ILE A 70 -4.63 8.52 -3.38
C ILE A 70 -3.10 8.57 -3.33
N HIS A 71 -2.44 7.42 -3.37
CA HIS A 71 -0.98 7.33 -3.21
C HIS A 71 -0.23 6.98 -4.50
N GLY A 72 -0.93 6.74 -5.62
CA GLY A 72 -0.31 6.37 -6.88
C GLY A 72 0.48 5.05 -6.85
N THR A 73 0.27 4.24 -5.80
CA THR A 73 0.90 2.92 -5.66
C THR A 73 0.14 1.94 -6.53
N VAL A 74 0.76 1.47 -7.61
CA VAL A 74 0.06 0.54 -8.51
C VAL A 74 -0.21 -0.76 -7.77
N SER A 75 -1.43 -1.28 -7.83
CA SER A 75 -1.69 -2.63 -7.34
C SER A 75 -0.95 -3.61 -8.26
N PRO A 76 -0.28 -4.67 -7.76
CA PRO A 76 0.12 -5.76 -8.65
C PRO A 76 -1.16 -6.29 -9.26
N ARG A 77 -1.30 -6.15 -10.58
CA ARG A 77 -2.47 -6.59 -11.34
C ARG A 77 -2.88 -7.98 -10.86
N HIS A 78 -4.02 -8.09 -10.19
CA HIS A 78 -4.82 -9.29 -10.37
C HIS A 78 -5.59 -9.03 -11.65
N SER A 79 -5.25 -9.83 -12.65
CA SER A 79 -5.99 -9.96 -13.90
C SER A 79 -7.44 -10.32 -13.59
N TYR A 80 -8.30 -9.33 -13.43
CA TYR A 80 -9.68 -9.39 -13.86
C TYR A 80 -9.97 -8.05 -14.55
N ASP A 81 -10.66 -8.12 -15.68
CA ASP A 81 -10.79 -7.13 -16.74
C ASP A 81 -9.65 -7.05 -17.77
N CYS A 82 -9.63 -8.07 -18.64
CA CYS A 82 -9.63 -7.83 -20.08
C CYS A 82 -10.65 -8.80 -20.73
N CYS A 83 -11.76 -8.23 -21.21
CA CYS A 83 -12.89 -8.83 -21.93
C CYS A 83 -13.83 -9.78 -21.16
#